data_AF-A0A1L3EUX7-F1
#
_entry.id   AF-A0A1L3EUX7-F1
#
_cell.length_a   1.000
_cell.length_b   1.000
_cell.length_c   1.000
_cell.angle_alpha   90.00
_cell.angle_beta   90.00
_cell.angle_gamma   90.00
#
_symmetry.space_group_name_H-M   'P 1'
#
loop_
_entity.id
_entity.type
_entity.pdbx_description
1 polymer ?
#
loop_
_entity_poly.entity_id
_entity_poly.type
_entity_poly.pdbx_seq_one_letter_code
_entity_poly.pdbx_strand_id
1 'polypeptide(L)'
;MRMLDKLLAPTLLAAALAGVSAPALAAPQRLIDPPAETLVISAADVNLRHALGDAYPAFARNFTVTAHPVALKDGGWFLDGWRTGAPLTHAAAFVHYADGRTFAAYFDEDRGEIIYVGEGPVHPALQIWARRFGPALHVTPPANPSTSPASTSPNAAPSATADTPTEADQVELRQVAASI
;
A
#
# COMPACT_ATOMS: atom_id res chain seq x y z
N MET A 1 -26.39 4.61 71.50
CA MET A 1 -25.30 5.06 72.41
C MET A 1 -24.46 3.85 72.76
N ARG A 2 -23.15 3.94 72.47
CA ARG A 2 -22.00 3.39 73.22
C ARG A 2 -21.95 1.86 73.45
N MET A 3 -20.82 1.17 73.32
CA MET A 3 -19.42 1.53 73.10
C MET A 3 -18.61 0.20 73.03
N LEU A 4 -17.48 0.24 72.30
CA LEU A 4 -16.17 -0.37 72.58
C LEU A 4 -16.10 -1.90 72.85
N ASP A 5 -15.05 -2.64 72.54
CA ASP A 5 -13.77 -2.46 71.86
C ASP A 5 -13.22 -3.89 71.78
N LYS A 6 -12.49 -4.24 70.72
CA LYS A 6 -11.55 -5.37 70.76
C LYS A 6 -10.19 -4.94 70.21
N LEU A 7 -9.39 -4.51 71.17
CA LEU A 7 -7.94 -4.63 71.31
C LEU A 7 -7.27 -5.75 70.49
N LEU A 8 -6.19 -5.42 69.77
CA LEU A 8 -4.76 -5.74 70.04
C LEU A 8 -3.97 -5.97 68.73
N ALA A 9 -3.01 -5.08 68.44
CA ALA A 9 -1.84 -5.30 67.57
C ALA A 9 -0.80 -6.21 68.30
N PRO A 10 0.43 -6.53 67.81
CA PRO A 10 1.14 -6.14 66.57
C PRO A 10 1.95 -7.28 65.88
N THR A 11 2.50 -7.08 64.68
CA THR A 11 3.84 -7.63 64.33
C THR A 11 4.50 -6.85 63.18
N LEU A 12 5.73 -6.41 63.45
CA LEU A 12 6.69 -5.79 62.54
C LEU A 12 7.29 -6.80 61.55
N LEU A 13 7.52 -6.40 60.29
CA LEU A 13 8.82 -6.60 59.62
C LEU A 13 8.96 -5.67 58.41
N ALA A 14 10.03 -4.88 58.41
CA ALA A 14 10.43 -3.98 57.34
C ALA A 14 11.29 -4.70 56.29
N ALA A 15 11.16 -4.32 55.01
CA ALA A 15 12.28 -4.29 54.06
C ALA A 15 11.88 -3.42 52.85
N ALA A 16 12.51 -2.25 52.73
CA ALA A 16 12.48 -1.43 51.53
C ALA A 16 13.48 -2.02 50.50
N LEU A 17 13.03 -2.21 49.26
CA LEU A 17 13.92 -2.30 48.10
C LEU A 17 13.36 -1.42 46.99
N ALA A 18 14.16 -0.41 46.67
CA ALA A 18 13.95 0.53 45.59
C ALA A 18 13.93 -0.20 44.24
N GLY A 19 12.96 0.17 43.42
CA GLY A 19 12.89 -0.17 42.01
C GLY A 19 11.96 0.82 41.34
N VAL A 20 12.45 2.05 41.14
CA VAL A 20 11.80 3.03 40.28
C VAL A 20 11.75 2.39 38.91
N SER A 21 10.59 1.82 38.55
CA SER A 21 10.33 1.45 37.17
C SER A 21 10.20 2.77 36.43
N ALA A 22 11.28 3.15 35.75
CA ALA A 22 11.21 4.24 34.78
C ALA A 22 10.04 3.93 33.85
N PRO A 23 9.15 4.89 33.54
CA PRO A 23 8.37 4.72 32.33
C PRO A 23 9.42 4.66 31.22
N ALA A 24 9.54 3.51 30.58
CA ALA A 24 10.14 3.47 29.26
C ALA A 24 9.39 4.55 28.48
N LEU A 25 10.10 5.60 28.10
CA LEU A 25 9.67 6.56 27.10
C LEU A 25 9.45 5.73 25.85
N ALA A 26 8.24 5.18 25.74
CA ALA A 26 7.71 4.65 24.53
C ALA A 26 7.85 5.80 23.53
N ALA A 27 8.72 5.59 22.54
CA ALA A 27 8.83 6.46 21.39
C ALA A 27 7.42 6.83 20.94
N PRO A 28 7.15 8.09 20.53
CA PRO A 28 5.83 8.46 20.07
C PRO A 28 5.48 7.51 18.94
N GLN A 29 4.54 6.60 19.19
CA GLN A 29 3.87 5.89 18.12
C GLN A 29 3.25 7.01 17.31
N ARG A 30 3.80 7.24 16.11
CA ARG A 30 3.20 8.17 15.15
C ARG A 30 1.76 7.70 14.98
N LEU A 31 0.86 8.43 15.64
CA LEU A 31 -0.55 8.41 15.37
C LEU A 31 -0.65 8.84 13.91
N ILE A 32 -0.70 7.86 13.01
CA ILE A 32 -1.05 8.12 11.62
C ILE A 32 -2.46 8.67 11.70
N ASP A 33 -2.60 9.96 11.40
CA ASP A 33 -3.88 10.64 11.38
C ASP A 33 -4.75 10.02 10.27
N PRO A 34 -5.84 9.29 10.60
CA PRO A 34 -6.77 8.78 9.61
C PRO A 34 -7.47 9.86 8.74
N PRO A 35 -7.59 11.16 9.11
CA PRO A 35 -8.22 12.13 8.22
C PRO A 35 -7.36 12.46 6.99
N ALA A 36 -6.03 12.41 7.08
CA ALA A 36 -5.17 12.74 5.95
C ALA A 36 -5.22 11.64 4.87
N GLU A 37 -5.22 10.37 5.30
CA GLU A 37 -5.25 9.22 4.40
C GLU A 37 -6.55 9.15 3.58
N THR A 38 -7.69 9.31 4.24
CA THR A 38 -9.01 9.30 3.58
C THR A 38 -9.15 10.48 2.61
N LEU A 39 -8.62 11.64 2.99
CA LEU A 39 -8.67 12.85 2.15
C LEU A 39 -7.78 12.71 0.91
N VAL A 40 -6.59 12.11 1.05
CA VAL A 40 -5.68 11.81 -0.06
C VAL A 40 -6.33 10.82 -1.03
N ILE A 41 -6.95 9.75 -0.55
CA ILE A 41 -7.64 8.76 -1.40
C ILE A 41 -8.82 9.41 -2.14
N SER A 42 -9.60 10.25 -1.45
CA SER A 42 -10.76 10.93 -2.05
C SER A 42 -10.35 11.96 -3.09
N ALA A 43 -9.30 12.75 -2.83
CA ALA A 43 -8.73 13.70 -3.79
C ALA A 43 -8.05 12.99 -4.97
N ALA A 44 -7.45 11.83 -4.72
CA ALA A 44 -6.84 11.02 -5.76
C ALA A 44 -7.87 10.50 -6.76
N ASP A 45 -9.09 10.11 -6.36
CA ASP A 45 -10.07 9.51 -7.29
C ASP A 45 -10.40 10.41 -8.49
N VAL A 46 -10.62 11.72 -8.28
CA VAL A 46 -10.91 12.66 -9.37
C VAL A 46 -9.72 12.77 -10.33
N ASN A 47 -8.51 12.94 -9.79
CA ASN A 47 -7.30 13.07 -10.59
C ASN A 47 -6.93 11.75 -11.30
N LEU A 48 -7.22 10.62 -10.68
CA LEU A 48 -7.01 9.29 -11.21
C LEU A 48 -7.97 9.00 -12.37
N ARG A 49 -9.26 9.36 -12.23
CA ARG A 49 -10.22 9.31 -13.35
C ARG A 49 -9.79 10.21 -14.50
N HIS A 50 -9.33 11.43 -14.20
CA HIS A 50 -8.85 12.35 -15.22
C HIS A 50 -7.61 11.81 -15.95
N ALA A 51 -6.63 11.29 -15.21
CA ALA A 51 -5.41 10.74 -15.79
C ALA A 51 -5.65 9.48 -16.62
N LEU A 52 -6.56 8.61 -16.16
CA LEU A 52 -6.84 7.34 -16.83
C LEU A 52 -7.83 7.46 -17.98
N GLY A 53 -8.78 8.40 -17.93
CA GLY A 53 -9.83 8.55 -18.94
C GLY A 53 -10.52 7.21 -19.24
N ASP A 54 -10.49 6.79 -20.50
CA ASP A 54 -11.09 5.54 -20.97
C ASP A 54 -10.44 4.27 -20.39
N ALA A 55 -9.21 4.37 -19.85
CA ALA A 55 -8.53 3.26 -19.18
C ALA A 55 -9.03 3.06 -17.73
N TYR A 56 -9.77 4.02 -17.15
CA TYR A 56 -10.20 3.97 -15.76
C TYR A 56 -11.03 2.71 -15.42
N PRO A 57 -11.98 2.24 -16.24
CA PRO A 57 -12.73 1.01 -15.94
C PRO A 57 -11.84 -0.23 -15.84
N ALA A 58 -10.78 -0.33 -16.66
CA ALA A 58 -9.84 -1.45 -16.61
C ALA A 58 -9.00 -1.40 -15.33
N PHE A 59 -8.50 -0.21 -14.98
CA PHE A 59 -7.83 0.03 -13.70
C PHE A 59 -8.73 -0.33 -12.50
N ALA A 60 -9.95 0.21 -12.45
CA ALA A 60 -10.84 0.06 -11.30
C ALA A 60 -11.23 -1.40 -11.03
N ARG A 61 -11.35 -2.21 -12.09
CA ARG A 61 -11.60 -3.66 -11.99
C ARG A 61 -10.48 -4.39 -11.24
N ASN A 62 -9.27 -3.84 -11.27
CA ASN A 62 -8.09 -4.38 -10.61
C ASN A 62 -7.81 -3.74 -9.25
N PHE A 63 -8.63 -2.79 -8.81
CA PHE A 63 -8.39 -1.97 -7.63
C PHE A 63 -9.61 -2.00 -6.69
N THR A 64 -10.10 -3.19 -6.38
CA THR A 64 -11.31 -3.36 -5.55
C THR A 64 -11.00 -3.51 -4.06
N VAL A 65 -9.76 -3.89 -3.75
CA VAL A 65 -9.18 -3.92 -2.39
C VAL A 65 -7.88 -3.13 -2.44
N THR A 66 -7.58 -2.38 -1.39
CA THR A 66 -6.39 -1.52 -1.32
C THR A 66 -5.52 -1.87 -0.12
N ALA A 67 -4.21 -1.80 -0.31
CA ALA A 67 -3.25 -1.76 0.79
C ALA A 67 -3.29 -0.41 1.51
N HIS A 68 -2.58 -0.34 2.64
CA HIS A 68 -2.34 0.93 3.32
C HIS A 68 -1.47 1.85 2.44
N PRO A 69 -1.84 3.13 2.28
CA PRO A 69 -1.05 4.12 1.59
C PRO A 69 0.36 4.28 2.16
N VAL A 70 1.32 4.50 1.27
CA VAL A 70 2.72 4.70 1.61
C VAL A 70 3.18 6.06 1.12
N ALA A 71 3.65 6.90 2.03
CA ALA A 71 4.31 8.15 1.67
C ALA A 71 5.70 7.87 1.07
N LEU A 72 5.96 8.41 -0.11
CA LEU A 72 7.24 8.33 -0.81
C LEU A 72 8.14 9.51 -0.43
N LYS A 73 9.47 9.36 -0.59
CA LYS A 73 10.43 10.43 -0.25
C LYS A 73 10.28 11.69 -1.09
N ASP A 74 9.78 11.55 -2.32
CA ASP A 74 9.56 12.65 -3.25
C ASP A 74 8.24 13.41 -3.00
N GLY A 75 7.50 13.03 -1.94
CA GLY A 75 6.25 13.67 -1.54
C GLY A 75 4.99 13.07 -2.17
N GLY A 76 5.12 12.02 -2.99
CA GLY A 76 3.97 11.27 -3.51
C GLY A 76 3.37 10.31 -2.50
N TRP A 77 2.09 9.97 -2.66
CA TRP A 77 1.43 8.88 -1.96
C TRP A 77 1.24 7.71 -2.90
N PHE A 78 1.83 6.58 -2.57
CA PHE A 78 1.68 5.32 -3.28
C PHE A 78 0.56 4.49 -2.66
N LEU A 79 -0.35 4.00 -3.49
CA LEU A 79 -1.32 2.97 -3.13
C LEU A 79 -1.22 1.79 -4.08
N ASP A 80 -1.17 0.60 -3.48
CA ASP A 80 -1.33 -0.68 -4.16
C ASP A 80 -2.74 -1.23 -3.90
N GLY A 81 -3.29 -1.95 -4.86
CA GLY A 81 -4.58 -2.58 -4.74
C GLY A 81 -4.74 -3.74 -5.71
N TRP A 82 -5.72 -4.58 -5.44
CA TRP A 82 -5.95 -5.80 -6.20
C TRP A 82 -7.44 -6.07 -6.38
N ARG A 83 -7.74 -6.92 -7.37
CA ARG A 83 -9.06 -7.49 -7.53
C ARG A 83 -9.32 -8.51 -6.43
N THR A 84 -10.49 -8.43 -5.83
CA THR A 84 -10.98 -9.40 -4.85
C THR A 84 -10.87 -10.82 -5.42
N GLY A 85 -10.19 -11.70 -4.70
CA GLY A 85 -9.97 -13.10 -5.11
C GLY A 85 -8.83 -13.32 -6.11
N ALA A 86 -8.12 -12.28 -6.54
CA ALA A 86 -7.02 -12.37 -7.50
C ALA A 86 -5.81 -11.47 -7.16
N PRO A 87 -5.28 -11.51 -5.92
CA PRO A 87 -4.26 -10.57 -5.44
C PRO A 87 -2.93 -10.60 -6.20
N LEU A 88 -2.55 -11.76 -6.76
CA LEU A 88 -1.27 -11.97 -7.42
C LEU A 88 -1.35 -11.85 -8.95
N THR A 89 -2.55 -11.84 -9.52
CA THR A 89 -2.76 -11.89 -10.98
C THR A 89 -3.43 -10.64 -11.53
N HIS A 90 -4.30 -9.98 -10.77
CA HIS A 90 -5.08 -8.83 -11.25
C HIS A 90 -5.02 -7.71 -10.23
N ALA A 91 -4.15 -6.75 -10.50
CA ALA A 91 -3.90 -5.69 -9.56
C ALA A 91 -3.48 -4.39 -10.24
N ALA A 92 -3.60 -3.31 -9.47
CA ALA A 92 -3.34 -1.96 -9.91
C ALA A 92 -2.71 -1.14 -8.80
N ALA A 93 -2.00 -0.09 -9.16
CA ALA A 93 -1.41 0.84 -8.21
C ALA A 93 -1.39 2.24 -8.77
N PHE A 94 -1.33 3.24 -7.90
CA PHE A 94 -1.13 4.61 -8.31
C PHE A 94 -0.23 5.37 -7.34
N VAL A 95 0.36 6.45 -7.85
CA VAL A 95 1.07 7.48 -7.09
C VAL A 95 0.34 8.80 -7.31
N HIS A 96 -0.02 9.48 -6.23
CA HIS A 96 -0.70 10.78 -6.27
C HIS A 96 0.08 11.84 -5.49
N TYR A 97 0.27 13.01 -6.09
CA TYR A 97 0.88 14.17 -5.46
C TYR A 97 -0.16 15.24 -5.13
N ALA A 98 0.13 16.06 -4.12
CA ALA A 98 -0.75 17.15 -3.70
C ALA A 98 -0.96 18.22 -4.79
N ASP A 99 -0.10 18.29 -5.80
CA ASP A 99 -0.22 19.18 -6.96
C ASP A 99 -1.16 18.66 -8.05
N GLY A 100 -1.76 17.47 -7.86
CA GLY A 100 -2.67 16.84 -8.80
C GLY A 100 -2.02 15.82 -9.74
N ARG A 101 -0.69 15.79 -9.84
CA ARG A 101 -0.01 14.80 -10.67
C ARG A 101 -0.32 13.40 -10.18
N THR A 102 -0.73 12.54 -11.11
CA THR A 102 -1.10 11.16 -10.84
C THR A 102 -0.45 10.23 -11.84
N PHE A 103 0.18 9.18 -11.34
CA PHE A 103 0.71 8.08 -12.13
C PHE A 103 -0.04 6.82 -11.72
N ALA A 104 -0.40 5.97 -12.66
CA ALA A 104 -1.10 4.72 -12.40
C ALA A 104 -0.48 3.58 -13.19
N ALA A 105 -0.63 2.37 -12.68
CA ALA A 105 -0.33 1.15 -13.40
C ALA A 105 -1.38 0.08 -13.08
N TYR A 106 -1.71 -0.76 -14.06
CA TYR A 106 -2.64 -1.87 -13.84
C TYR A 106 -2.34 -3.03 -14.79
N PHE A 107 -2.71 -4.24 -14.38
CA PHE A 107 -2.62 -5.43 -15.23
C PHE A 107 -3.78 -5.48 -16.23
N ASP A 108 -3.47 -5.46 -17.52
CA ASP A 108 -4.43 -5.64 -18.59
C ASP A 108 -4.49 -7.12 -18.98
N GLU A 109 -5.63 -7.75 -18.71
CA GLU A 109 -5.85 -9.18 -18.97
C GLU A 109 -5.91 -9.50 -20.46
N ASP A 110 -6.48 -8.59 -21.25
CA ASP A 110 -6.67 -8.80 -22.68
C ASP A 110 -5.31 -8.79 -23.40
N ARG A 111 -4.37 -7.99 -22.88
CA ARG A 111 -3.01 -7.84 -23.40
C ARG A 111 -1.98 -8.72 -22.69
N GLY A 112 -2.28 -9.18 -21.48
CA GLY A 112 -1.35 -9.93 -20.64
C GLY A 112 -0.14 -9.11 -20.19
N GLU A 113 -0.29 -7.79 -20.01
CA GLU A 113 0.81 -6.88 -19.69
C GLU A 113 0.40 -5.80 -18.66
N ILE A 114 1.38 -5.11 -18.09
CA ILE A 114 1.16 -3.96 -17.22
C ILE A 114 1.09 -2.71 -18.08
N ILE A 115 -0.02 -1.99 -17.96
CA ILE A 115 -0.21 -0.68 -18.58
C ILE A 115 0.19 0.39 -17.57
N TYR A 116 0.95 1.38 -18.03
CA TYR A 116 1.35 2.55 -17.25
C TYR A 116 0.68 3.79 -17.81
N VAL A 117 0.18 4.66 -16.93
CA VAL A 117 -0.50 5.90 -17.29
C VAL A 117 0.03 7.03 -16.40
N GLY A 118 0.27 8.19 -17.00
CA GLY A 118 0.77 9.37 -16.30
C GLY A 118 1.51 10.31 -17.24
N GLU A 119 1.70 11.54 -16.80
CA GLU A 119 2.45 12.54 -17.57
C GLU A 119 3.95 12.38 -17.34
N GLY A 120 4.65 11.89 -18.36
CA GLY A 120 6.11 11.76 -18.35
C GLY A 120 6.61 10.31 -18.18
N PRO A 121 7.86 10.12 -17.71
CA PRO A 121 8.43 8.79 -17.50
C PRO A 121 7.65 7.97 -16.48
N VAL A 122 7.72 6.64 -16.60
CA VAL A 122 7.10 5.73 -15.62
C VAL A 122 7.68 5.97 -14.23
N HIS A 123 6.80 6.22 -13.27
CA HIS A 123 7.18 6.47 -11.88
C HIS A 123 7.95 5.28 -11.27
N PRO A 124 9.11 5.48 -10.61
CA PRO A 124 9.94 4.40 -10.08
C PRO A 124 9.20 3.41 -9.15
N ALA A 125 8.33 3.92 -8.27
CA ALA A 125 7.50 3.08 -7.40
C ALA A 125 6.61 2.09 -8.19
N LEU A 126 6.06 2.51 -9.34
CA LEU A 126 5.24 1.64 -10.19
C LEU A 126 6.09 0.63 -10.95
N GLN A 127 7.35 0.95 -11.29
CA GLN A 127 8.27 -0.02 -11.87
C GLN A 127 8.62 -1.13 -10.87
N ILE A 128 8.87 -0.76 -9.61
CA ILE A 128 9.15 -1.71 -8.54
C ILE A 128 7.94 -2.60 -8.28
N TRP A 129 6.76 -1.98 -8.13
CA TRP A 129 5.48 -2.67 -7.99
C TRP A 129 5.26 -3.72 -9.09
N ALA A 130 5.55 -3.37 -10.34
CA ALA A 130 5.33 -4.26 -11.48
C ALA A 130 6.25 -5.50 -11.51
N ARG A 131 7.40 -5.47 -10.83
CA ARG A 131 8.33 -6.62 -10.80
C ARG A 131 7.70 -7.88 -10.21
N ARG A 132 6.64 -7.76 -9.41
CA ARG A 132 5.92 -8.90 -8.81
C ARG A 132 5.25 -9.81 -9.83
N PHE A 133 4.99 -9.32 -11.04
CA PHE A 133 4.34 -10.10 -12.11
C PHE A 133 5.35 -10.80 -13.04
N GLY A 134 6.66 -10.74 -12.73
CA GLY A 134 7.71 -11.46 -13.44
C GLY A 134 8.36 -10.67 -14.59
N PRO A 135 9.34 -11.27 -15.29
CA PRO A 135 10.25 -10.59 -16.22
C PRO A 135 9.64 -10.16 -17.57
N ALA A 136 8.36 -10.47 -17.84
CA ALA A 136 7.72 -10.20 -19.12
C ALA A 136 6.68 -9.08 -19.00
N LEU A 137 7.12 -7.83 -19.05
CA LEU A 137 6.20 -6.68 -19.13
C LEU A 137 6.75 -5.67 -20.14
N HIS A 138 6.15 -5.63 -21.33
CA HIS A 138 6.42 -4.61 -22.32
C HIS A 138 5.87 -3.28 -21.78
N VAL A 139 6.76 -2.38 -21.39
CA VAL A 139 6.38 -0.99 -21.12
C VAL A 139 6.10 -0.37 -22.48
N THR A 140 4.83 -0.15 -22.82
CA THR A 140 4.47 0.71 -23.95
C THR A 140 4.42 2.15 -23.42
N PRO A 141 5.38 3.04 -23.75
CA PRO A 141 5.22 4.47 -23.49
C PRO A 141 3.99 4.98 -24.27
N PRO A 142 3.33 6.08 -23.87
CA PRO A 142 2.20 6.63 -24.62
C PRO A 142 2.64 6.87 -26.07
N ALA A 143 2.15 6.02 -26.97
CA ALA A 143 2.56 6.01 -28.36
C ALA A 143 1.78 7.09 -29.11
N ASN A 144 2.52 8.01 -29.73
CA ASN A 144 2.04 8.66 -30.94
C ASN A 144 1.56 7.58 -31.93
N PRO A 145 0.42 7.79 -32.62
CA PRO A 145 -0.19 6.74 -33.42
C PRO A 145 0.68 6.47 -34.65
N SER A 146 1.18 5.24 -34.80
CA SER A 146 1.08 4.49 -36.06
C SER A 146 1.77 3.11 -36.00
N THR A 147 1.02 2.13 -36.51
CA THR A 147 1.43 0.84 -37.11
C THR A 147 1.68 -0.36 -36.18
N SER A 148 0.68 -1.26 -36.17
CA SER A 148 0.78 -2.70 -35.84
C SER A 148 1.56 -3.44 -36.95
N PRO A 149 2.21 -4.60 -36.67
CA PRO A 149 1.47 -5.86 -36.80
C PRO A 149 1.87 -7.03 -35.87
N ALA A 150 0.89 -7.93 -35.70
CA ALA A 150 0.95 -9.40 -35.66
C ALA A 150 1.53 -10.19 -34.45
N SER A 151 0.67 -11.10 -34.00
CA SER A 151 0.74 -12.09 -32.91
C SER A 151 1.83 -13.16 -33.02
N THR A 152 2.32 -13.66 -31.88
CA THR A 152 2.52 -15.12 -31.64
C THR A 152 2.58 -15.39 -30.12
N SER A 153 1.73 -16.29 -29.63
CA SER A 153 1.75 -16.84 -28.25
C SER A 153 2.59 -18.12 -28.22
N PRO A 154 3.22 -18.48 -27.08
CA PRO A 154 2.70 -19.63 -26.34
C PRO A 154 2.87 -19.57 -24.80
N ASN A 155 1.75 -19.86 -24.11
CA ASN A 155 1.57 -20.84 -23.03
C ASN A 155 2.69 -21.07 -21.98
N ALA A 156 2.40 -20.74 -20.71
CA ALA A 156 2.42 -21.64 -19.53
C ALA A 156 2.43 -20.80 -18.23
N ALA A 157 1.27 -20.59 -17.62
CA ALA A 157 1.18 -20.01 -16.27
C ALA A 157 1.27 -21.13 -15.22
N PRO A 158 2.22 -21.09 -14.26
CA PRO A 158 2.15 -21.97 -13.10
C PRO A 158 1.04 -21.47 -12.17
N SER A 159 0.18 -22.39 -11.73
CA SER A 159 -0.81 -22.15 -10.68
C SER A 159 -0.09 -21.78 -9.38
N ALA A 160 -0.07 -20.49 -9.03
CA ALA A 160 0.29 -20.02 -7.71
C ALA A 160 -0.98 -19.95 -6.85
N THR A 161 -0.96 -20.65 -5.73
CA THR A 161 -2.04 -20.70 -4.73
C THR A 161 -2.39 -19.30 -4.24
N ALA A 162 -3.69 -19.06 -4.14
CA ALA A 162 -4.35 -17.79 -3.86
C ALA A 162 -4.24 -17.37 -2.38
N ASP A 163 -3.05 -16.99 -1.93
CA ASP A 163 -2.89 -16.36 -0.63
C ASP A 163 -2.77 -14.84 -0.78
N THR A 164 -3.57 -14.13 0.01
CA THR A 164 -3.47 -12.68 0.23
C THR A 164 -2.04 -12.34 0.67
N PRO A 165 -1.41 -11.26 0.13
CA PRO A 165 -0.07 -10.84 0.54
C PRO A 165 -0.01 -10.67 2.04
N THR A 166 0.92 -11.38 2.67
CA THR A 166 1.06 -11.37 4.12
C THR A 166 1.52 -9.99 4.59
N GLU A 167 1.31 -9.68 5.87
CA GLU A 167 1.84 -8.45 6.46
C GLU A 167 3.36 -8.30 6.27
N ALA A 168 4.09 -9.41 6.25
CA ALA A 168 5.52 -9.42 5.97
C ALA A 168 5.83 -8.93 4.54
N ASP A 169 5.10 -9.43 3.54
CA ASP A 169 5.24 -8.98 2.14
C ASP A 169 4.93 -7.49 2.02
N GLN A 170 3.90 -7.03 2.73
CA GLN A 170 3.56 -5.60 2.76
C GLN A 170 4.63 -4.76 3.46
N VAL A 171 5.25 -5.24 4.55
CA VAL A 171 6.38 -4.56 5.20
C VAL A 171 7.56 -4.45 4.24
N GLU A 172 7.89 -5.50 3.51
CA GLU A 172 8.99 -5.49 2.56
C GLU A 172 8.75 -4.47 1.44
N LEU A 173 7.53 -4.46 0.88
CA LEU A 173 7.13 -3.46 -0.11
C LEU A 173 7.22 -2.02 0.45
N ARG A 174 6.79 -1.81 1.70
CA ARG A 174 6.93 -0.52 2.40
C ARG A 174 8.40 -0.09 2.52
N GLN A 175 9.31 -1.01 2.84
CA GLN A 175 10.73 -0.69 2.98
C GLN A 175 11.39 -0.33 1.64
N VAL A 176 11.04 -1.05 0.57
CA VAL A 176 11.57 -0.75 -0.77
C VAL A 176 11.06 0.62 -1.24
N ALA A 177 9.76 0.89 -1.07
CA ALA A 177 9.15 2.18 -1.44
C ALA A 177 9.69 3.37 -0.62
N ALA A 178 10.06 3.16 0.65
CA ALA A 178 10.67 4.19 1.48
C ALA A 178 12.17 4.40 1.20
N SER A 179 12.82 3.56 0.39
CA SER A 179 14.26 3.66 0.10
C SER A 179 14.58 4.50 -1.14
N ILE A 180 13.63 4.65 -2.04
CA ILE A 180 13.64 5.55 -3.21
C ILE A 180 13.18 6.96 -2.83
#